data_AF-A0A958NZ42-F1
#
_entry.id   AF-A0A958NZ42-F1
#
_cell.length_a   1.000
_cell.length_b   1.000
_cell.length_c   1.000
_cell.angle_alpha   90.00
_cell.angle_beta   90.00
_cell.angle_gamma   90.00
#
_symmetry.space_group_name_H-M   'P 1'
#
loop_
_entity.id
_entity.type
_entity.pdbx_description
1 polymer ?
#
loop_
_entity_poly.entity_id
_entity_poly.type
_entity_poly.pdbx_seq_one_letter_code
_entity_poly.pdbx_strand_id
1 'polypeptide(L)'
;IGTHESSAGRLLFAAGATYTMEAVGSLTSGMADQGNTDIRIEASLGKLFSSGLGWRVIDQTLQLRGGRGYETARSLEERGDTPYPIEQIMRDFRINMIIEGTSSIQRLFVAREALDKHLKLAMGLFNPKAGIGEKLTTLVKAGMFYAFWYPKLWVCSIWPMYSWAGGWESRYLRFVSNMSKKVARKTFHAMALNGPALERKQRALGRIVDSGMFIFALSAVLSRYLTRKKNGKLNPKETELVKKICRSLRMDAKIALAKVRIAPGKSQIVAMSKSIMNGELAWLEEDIADVVGLSKARQKPALK
;
A
#
# COMPACT_ATOMS: atom_id res chain seq x y z
N ILE A 1 1.01 -3.94 32.13
CA ILE A 1 1.86 -3.58 30.97
C ILE A 1 1.27 -2.52 30.03
N GLY A 2 -0.05 -2.46 29.84
CA GLY A 2 -0.69 -1.56 28.85
C GLY A 2 -0.49 -0.05 29.08
N THR A 3 -0.03 0.36 30.26
CA THR A 3 0.30 1.76 30.60
C THR A 3 1.74 2.15 30.26
N HIS A 4 2.64 1.19 29.98
CA HIS A 4 3.97 1.50 29.47
C HIS A 4 3.89 2.03 28.05
N GLU A 5 4.65 3.06 27.74
CA GLU A 5 4.58 3.78 26.45
C GLU A 5 4.68 2.85 25.24
N SER A 6 5.59 1.87 25.28
CA SER A 6 5.79 0.90 24.20
C SER A 6 4.56 0.01 23.97
N SER A 7 3.90 -0.42 25.04
CA SER A 7 2.69 -1.24 25.00
C SER A 7 1.46 -0.41 24.62
N ALA A 8 1.33 0.79 25.19
CA ALA A 8 0.29 1.75 24.87
C ALA A 8 0.34 2.15 23.37
N GLY A 9 1.55 2.30 22.81
CA GLY A 9 1.76 2.56 21.39
C GLY A 9 1.19 1.46 20.49
N ARG A 10 1.37 0.18 20.88
CA ARG A 10 0.83 -0.99 20.14
C ARG A 10 -0.70 -1.05 20.22
N LEU A 11 -1.27 -0.79 21.40
CA LEU A 11 -2.72 -0.72 21.57
C LEU A 11 -3.33 0.42 20.74
N LEU A 12 -2.72 1.60 20.77
CA LEU A 12 -3.14 2.74 19.97
C LEU A 12 -3.01 2.48 18.46
N PHE A 13 -1.94 1.80 18.04
CA PHE A 13 -1.76 1.36 16.65
C PHE A 13 -2.87 0.39 16.24
N ALA A 14 -3.19 -0.62 17.05
CA ALA A 14 -4.25 -1.58 16.77
C ALA A 14 -5.62 -0.88 16.65
N ALA A 15 -5.96 0.00 17.60
CA ALA A 15 -7.21 0.76 17.55
C ALA A 15 -7.31 1.65 16.29
N GLY A 16 -6.21 2.36 15.95
CA GLY A 16 -6.16 3.19 14.76
C GLY A 16 -6.23 2.38 13.46
N ALA A 17 -5.62 1.20 13.45
CA ALA A 17 -5.67 0.28 12.33
C ALA A 17 -7.09 -0.25 12.11
N THR A 18 -7.77 -0.72 13.15
CA THR A 18 -9.17 -1.17 13.08
C THR A 18 -10.08 -0.08 12.53
N TYR A 19 -9.98 1.15 13.05
CA TYR A 19 -10.76 2.29 12.55
C TYR A 19 -10.51 2.54 11.06
N THR A 20 -9.24 2.48 10.64
CA THR A 20 -8.86 2.77 9.25
C THR A 20 -9.31 1.67 8.30
N MET A 21 -9.14 0.40 8.67
CA MET A 21 -9.60 -0.74 7.87
C MET A 21 -11.12 -0.73 7.71
N GLU A 22 -11.86 -0.43 8.78
CA GLU A 22 -13.31 -0.30 8.72
C GLU A 22 -13.73 0.88 7.83
N ALA A 23 -13.05 2.04 7.93
CA ALA A 23 -13.32 3.18 7.06
C ALA A 23 -13.08 2.86 5.57
N VAL A 24 -11.98 2.17 5.26
CA VAL A 24 -11.65 1.73 3.89
C VAL A 24 -12.68 0.72 3.39
N GLY A 25 -13.02 -0.29 4.20
CA GLY A 25 -14.02 -1.30 3.87
C GLY A 25 -15.41 -0.70 3.61
N SER A 26 -15.88 0.18 4.49
CA SER A 26 -17.19 0.85 4.32
C SER A 26 -17.22 1.75 3.08
N LEU A 27 -16.14 2.50 2.82
CA LEU A 27 -16.11 3.38 1.64
C LEU A 27 -16.10 2.56 0.34
N THR A 28 -15.24 1.54 0.26
CA THR A 28 -15.14 0.68 -0.93
C THR A 28 -16.44 -0.07 -1.20
N SER A 29 -17.07 -0.62 -0.15
CA SER A 29 -18.37 -1.29 -0.27
C SER A 29 -19.46 -0.32 -0.73
N GLY A 30 -19.52 0.88 -0.13
CA GLY A 30 -20.49 1.90 -0.55
C GLY A 30 -20.30 2.39 -1.99
N MET A 31 -19.07 2.40 -2.51
CA MET A 31 -18.80 2.69 -3.93
C MET A 31 -19.26 1.54 -4.84
N ALA A 32 -19.10 0.29 -4.39
CA ALA A 32 -19.57 -0.89 -5.11
C ALA A 32 -21.11 -0.92 -5.21
N ASP A 33 -21.79 -0.66 -4.09
CA ASP A 33 -23.25 -0.66 -4.01
C ASP A 33 -23.90 0.42 -4.88
N GLN A 34 -23.21 1.54 -5.13
CA GLN A 34 -23.70 2.59 -6.03
C GLN A 34 -23.75 2.17 -7.49
N GLY A 35 -22.97 1.16 -7.91
CA GLY A 35 -22.98 0.58 -9.26
C GLY A 35 -22.55 1.52 -10.41
N ASN A 36 -22.27 2.78 -10.14
CA ASN A 36 -21.96 3.82 -11.15
C ASN A 36 -20.46 4.17 -11.22
N THR A 37 -19.63 3.51 -10.42
CA THR A 37 -18.20 3.83 -10.28
C THR A 37 -17.35 2.60 -10.62
N ASP A 38 -16.27 2.79 -11.38
CA ASP A 38 -15.26 1.74 -11.60
C ASP A 38 -14.40 1.60 -10.35
N ILE A 39 -14.70 0.59 -9.53
CA ILE A 39 -14.09 0.36 -8.22
C ILE A 39 -12.78 -0.45 -8.26
N ARG A 40 -12.28 -0.81 -9.44
CA ARG A 40 -11.16 -1.77 -9.55
C ARG A 40 -9.90 -1.30 -8.81
N ILE A 41 -9.60 -0.01 -8.88
CA ILE A 41 -8.46 0.58 -8.18
C ILE A 41 -8.72 0.60 -6.67
N GLU A 42 -9.88 1.07 -6.24
CA GLU A 42 -10.26 1.21 -4.83
C GLU A 42 -10.33 -0.14 -4.11
N ALA A 43 -10.90 -1.16 -4.76
CA ALA A 43 -10.96 -2.53 -4.24
C ALA A 43 -9.56 -3.13 -4.08
N SER A 44 -8.70 -2.96 -5.09
CA SER A 44 -7.30 -3.40 -5.05
C SER A 44 -6.51 -2.70 -3.94
N LEU A 45 -6.65 -1.38 -3.82
CA LEU A 45 -6.04 -0.60 -2.74
C LEU A 45 -6.57 -1.01 -1.36
N GLY A 46 -7.87 -1.27 -1.25
CA GLY A 46 -8.50 -1.75 -0.01
C GLY A 46 -7.94 -3.10 0.43
N LYS A 47 -7.85 -4.06 -0.49
CA LYS A 47 -7.24 -5.38 -0.26
C LYS A 47 -5.79 -5.24 0.18
N LEU A 48 -4.98 -4.50 -0.59
CA LEU A 48 -3.56 -4.29 -0.32
C LEU A 48 -3.32 -3.63 1.05
N PHE A 49 -4.12 -2.62 1.38
CA PHE A 49 -4.02 -1.86 2.62
C PHE A 49 -4.42 -2.71 3.83
N SER A 50 -5.61 -3.32 3.79
CA SER A 50 -6.17 -4.05 4.92
C SER A 50 -5.41 -5.33 5.24
N SER A 51 -4.97 -6.08 4.22
CA SER A 51 -4.11 -7.26 4.44
C SER A 51 -2.76 -6.85 5.05
N GLY A 52 -2.10 -5.83 4.51
CA GLY A 52 -0.81 -5.37 5.04
C GLY A 52 -0.90 -4.80 6.45
N LEU A 53 -1.96 -4.05 6.74
CA LEU A 53 -2.17 -3.45 8.06
C LEU A 53 -2.62 -4.49 9.09
N GLY A 54 -3.52 -5.40 8.71
CA GLY A 54 -3.99 -6.49 9.58
C GLY A 54 -2.84 -7.42 10.00
N TRP A 55 -1.92 -7.74 9.08
CA TRP A 55 -0.72 -8.52 9.42
C TRP A 55 0.11 -7.83 10.50
N ARG A 56 0.33 -6.51 10.37
CA ARG A 56 1.05 -5.73 11.38
C ARG A 56 0.31 -5.71 12.71
N VAL A 57 -1.01 -5.61 12.73
CA VAL A 57 -1.78 -5.65 13.99
C VAL A 57 -1.58 -7.00 14.70
N ILE A 58 -1.62 -8.10 13.96
CA ILE A 58 -1.44 -9.45 14.52
C ILE A 58 -0.02 -9.62 15.07
N ASP A 59 0.99 -9.23 14.29
CA ASP A 59 2.39 -9.24 14.72
C ASP A 59 2.62 -8.43 16.02
N GLN A 60 2.07 -7.21 16.08
CA GLN A 60 2.20 -6.37 17.27
C GLN A 60 1.42 -6.95 18.47
N THR A 61 0.31 -7.64 18.23
CA THR A 61 -0.48 -8.34 19.26
C THR A 61 0.29 -9.52 19.85
N LEU A 62 0.94 -10.33 18.99
CA LEU A 62 1.81 -11.41 19.45
C LEU A 62 2.92 -10.87 20.34
N GLN A 63 3.62 -9.83 19.88
CA GLN A 63 4.69 -9.22 20.63
C GLN A 63 4.23 -8.60 21.96
N LEU A 64 3.00 -8.07 22.03
CA LEU A 64 2.41 -7.54 23.26
C LEU A 64 2.14 -8.65 24.29
N ARG A 65 1.81 -9.87 23.83
CA ARG A 65 1.62 -11.04 24.70
C ARG A 65 2.92 -11.77 25.06
N GLY A 66 4.02 -11.48 24.37
CA GLY A 66 5.31 -12.14 24.60
C GLY A 66 5.23 -13.65 24.36
N GLY A 67 5.82 -14.46 25.26
CA GLY A 67 5.79 -15.92 25.15
C GLY A 67 4.37 -16.49 25.03
N ARG A 68 3.41 -15.93 25.77
CA ARG A 68 1.99 -16.32 25.71
C ARG A 68 1.31 -16.01 24.36
N GLY A 69 1.93 -15.21 23.50
CA GLY A 69 1.47 -14.98 22.14
C GLY A 69 1.95 -16.04 21.14
N TYR A 70 3.05 -16.73 21.48
CA TYR A 70 3.66 -17.78 20.66
C TYR A 70 3.14 -19.18 21.03
N GLU A 71 2.69 -19.35 22.27
CA GLU A 71 2.07 -20.60 22.72
C GLU A 71 0.76 -20.91 22.01
N THR A 72 0.46 -22.19 21.85
CA THR A 72 -0.81 -22.66 21.31
C THR A 72 -1.94 -22.38 22.32
N ALA A 73 -3.16 -22.20 21.81
CA ALA A 73 -4.33 -21.98 22.66
C ALA A 73 -4.53 -23.12 23.68
N ARG A 74 -4.29 -24.36 23.24
CA ARG A 74 -4.32 -25.56 24.10
C ARG A 74 -3.29 -25.53 25.22
N SER A 75 -2.04 -25.14 24.93
CA SER A 75 -0.97 -24.99 25.95
C SER A 75 -1.34 -23.95 27.00
N LEU A 76 -1.96 -22.84 26.59
CA LEU A 76 -2.45 -21.82 27.51
C LEU A 76 -3.56 -22.36 28.42
N GLU A 77 -4.53 -23.07 27.84
CA GLU A 77 -5.66 -23.67 28.55
C GLU A 77 -5.22 -24.73 29.57
N GLU A 78 -4.30 -25.63 29.18
CA GLU A 78 -3.77 -26.69 30.05
C GLU A 78 -3.04 -26.13 31.29
N ARG A 79 -2.56 -24.88 31.24
CA ARG A 79 -1.94 -24.17 32.37
C ARG A 79 -2.91 -23.24 33.12
N GLY A 80 -4.19 -23.20 32.74
CA GLY A 80 -5.20 -22.34 33.35
C GLY A 80 -5.12 -20.85 32.95
N ASP A 81 -4.43 -20.51 31.86
CA ASP A 81 -4.45 -19.15 31.29
C ASP A 81 -5.56 -19.02 30.22
N THR A 82 -5.92 -17.79 29.86
CA THR A 82 -6.95 -17.55 28.83
C THR A 82 -6.41 -17.95 27.44
N PRO A 83 -7.10 -18.84 26.69
CA PRO A 83 -6.57 -19.46 25.48
C PRO A 83 -6.73 -18.59 24.23
N TYR A 84 -6.06 -17.43 24.21
CA TYR A 84 -6.06 -16.55 23.03
C TYR A 84 -5.22 -17.17 21.89
N PRO A 85 -5.80 -17.52 20.73
CA PRO A 85 -5.13 -18.29 19.67
C PRO A 85 -4.29 -17.39 18.74
N ILE A 86 -3.36 -16.59 19.29
CA ILE A 86 -2.63 -15.59 18.50
C ILE A 86 -1.69 -16.22 17.47
N GLU A 87 -0.99 -17.30 17.84
CA GLU A 87 -0.12 -18.04 16.91
C GLU A 87 -0.90 -18.60 15.71
N GLN A 88 -2.11 -19.11 15.97
CA GLN A 88 -2.99 -19.63 14.93
C GLN A 88 -3.48 -18.52 14.02
N ILE A 89 -3.97 -17.40 14.58
CA ILE A 89 -4.39 -16.23 13.80
C ILE A 89 -3.24 -15.74 12.92
N MET A 90 -2.00 -15.77 13.41
CA MET A 90 -0.83 -15.39 12.61
C MET A 90 -0.62 -16.34 11.43
N ARG A 91 -0.68 -17.66 11.63
CA ARG A 91 -0.59 -18.63 10.54
C ARG A 91 -1.72 -18.44 9.52
N ASP A 92 -2.95 -18.33 10.00
CA ASP A 92 -4.15 -18.28 9.16
C ASP A 92 -4.22 -16.97 8.37
N PHE A 93 -3.83 -15.84 8.97
CA PHE A 93 -3.92 -14.54 8.31
C PHE A 93 -2.85 -14.36 7.22
N ARG A 94 -1.72 -15.08 7.29
CA ARG A 94 -0.59 -14.88 6.37
C ARG A 94 -0.98 -15.07 4.90
N ILE A 95 -1.99 -15.89 4.63
CA ILE A 95 -2.50 -16.19 3.30
C ILE A 95 -3.11 -14.95 2.63
N ASN A 96 -3.72 -14.02 3.38
CA ASN A 96 -4.39 -12.81 2.87
C ASN A 96 -3.44 -11.87 2.11
N MET A 97 -2.13 -11.98 2.36
CA MET A 97 -1.10 -11.23 1.64
C MET A 97 -0.75 -11.84 0.27
N ILE A 98 -1.23 -13.06 0.00
CA ILE A 98 -0.85 -13.89 -1.16
C ILE A 98 -2.04 -14.12 -2.08
N ILE A 99 -3.17 -14.61 -1.56
CA ILE A 99 -4.36 -14.91 -2.36
C ILE A 99 -5.04 -13.64 -2.85
N GLU A 100 -5.97 -13.77 -3.81
CA GLU A 100 -6.70 -12.64 -4.42
C GLU A 100 -5.74 -11.58 -4.97
N GLY A 101 -4.62 -12.03 -5.55
CA GLY A 101 -3.52 -11.18 -5.99
C GLY A 101 -2.52 -10.87 -4.87
N THR A 102 -1.28 -11.32 -5.05
CA THR A 102 -0.19 -11.02 -4.10
C THR A 102 0.01 -9.51 -3.99
N SER A 103 0.54 -9.03 -2.86
CA SER A 103 0.77 -7.59 -2.68
C SER A 103 1.64 -6.95 -3.79
N SER A 104 2.54 -7.72 -4.41
CA SER A 104 3.36 -7.24 -5.53
C SER A 104 2.54 -7.11 -6.81
N ILE A 105 1.70 -8.11 -7.12
CA ILE A 105 0.84 -8.09 -8.30
C ILE A 105 -0.25 -7.03 -8.18
N GLN A 106 -0.86 -6.87 -7.00
CA GLN A 106 -1.83 -5.82 -6.73
C GLN A 106 -1.26 -4.42 -7.02
N ARG A 107 -0.02 -4.15 -6.60
CA ARG A 107 0.65 -2.88 -6.93
C ARG A 107 0.85 -2.69 -8.43
N LEU A 108 1.19 -3.74 -9.17
CA LEU A 108 1.36 -3.65 -10.61
C LEU A 108 0.02 -3.44 -11.32
N PHE A 109 -1.03 -4.10 -10.85
CA PHE A 109 -2.39 -3.93 -11.33
C PHE A 109 -2.85 -2.47 -11.16
N VAL A 110 -2.76 -1.91 -9.94
CA VAL A 110 -3.12 -0.50 -9.70
C VAL A 110 -2.29 0.45 -10.55
N ALA A 111 -0.97 0.22 -10.66
CA ALA A 111 -0.11 1.06 -11.47
C ALA A 111 -0.51 1.04 -12.95
N ARG A 112 -0.89 -0.14 -13.48
CA ARG A 112 -1.35 -0.30 -14.85
C ARG A 112 -2.69 0.41 -15.08
N GLU A 113 -3.69 0.17 -14.23
CA GLU A 113 -5.00 0.81 -14.35
C GLU A 113 -4.89 2.35 -14.23
N ALA A 114 -4.02 2.86 -13.34
CA ALA A 114 -3.77 4.29 -13.21
C ALA A 114 -3.11 4.91 -14.47
N LEU A 115 -2.40 4.12 -15.26
CA LEU A 115 -1.75 4.54 -16.51
C LEU A 115 -2.61 4.28 -17.75
N ASP A 116 -3.67 3.48 -17.66
CA ASP A 116 -4.45 2.99 -18.80
C ASP A 116 -4.95 4.12 -19.71
N LYS A 117 -5.52 5.19 -19.12
CA LYS A 117 -5.96 6.38 -19.88
C LYS A 117 -4.83 7.01 -20.69
N HIS A 118 -3.63 7.08 -20.12
CA HIS A 118 -2.47 7.66 -20.77
C HIS A 118 -1.92 6.76 -21.87
N LEU A 119 -1.93 5.44 -21.66
CA LEU A 119 -1.53 4.45 -22.64
C LEU A 119 -2.49 4.43 -23.84
N LYS A 120 -3.81 4.50 -23.61
CA LYS A 120 -4.83 4.60 -24.67
C LYS A 120 -4.62 5.84 -25.54
N LEU A 121 -4.31 6.99 -24.94
CA LEU A 121 -4.00 8.21 -25.68
C LEU A 121 -2.71 8.11 -26.50
N ALA A 122 -1.75 7.28 -26.07
CA ALA A 122 -0.47 7.11 -26.75
C ALA A 122 -0.43 5.86 -27.66
N MET A 123 -1.47 5.03 -27.68
CA MET A 123 -1.47 3.73 -28.36
C MET A 123 -1.16 3.83 -29.86
N GLY A 124 -1.73 4.83 -30.55
CA GLY A 124 -1.46 5.08 -31.98
C GLY A 124 -0.01 5.45 -32.29
N LEU A 125 0.76 5.94 -31.31
CA LEU A 125 2.19 6.26 -31.48
C LEU A 125 3.07 5.01 -31.45
N PHE A 126 2.66 3.98 -30.70
CA PHE A 126 3.43 2.74 -30.51
C PHE A 126 3.02 1.62 -31.46
N ASN A 127 1.97 1.79 -32.26
CA ASN A 127 1.56 0.82 -33.25
C ASN A 127 2.50 0.86 -34.48
N PRO A 128 3.28 -0.21 -34.76
CA PRO A 128 4.19 -0.24 -35.90
C PRO A 128 3.45 -0.20 -37.25
N LYS A 129 2.18 -0.60 -37.30
CA LYS A 129 1.35 -0.60 -38.51
C LYS A 129 0.59 0.72 -38.76
N ALA A 130 0.66 1.68 -37.84
CA ALA A 130 -0.06 2.95 -37.98
C ALA A 130 0.57 3.84 -39.06
N GLY A 131 -0.27 4.39 -39.94
CA GLY A 131 0.14 5.34 -40.97
C GLY A 131 0.65 6.66 -40.38
N ILE A 132 1.43 7.43 -41.16
CA ILE A 132 2.02 8.70 -40.70
C ILE A 132 0.93 9.71 -40.26
N GLY A 133 -0.19 9.78 -41.00
CA GLY A 133 -1.33 10.63 -40.63
C GLY A 133 -2.02 10.21 -39.32
N GLU A 134 -2.12 8.91 -39.06
CA GLU A 134 -2.68 8.37 -37.81
C GLU A 134 -1.78 8.69 -36.61
N LYS A 135 -0.47 8.60 -36.79
CA LYS A 135 0.51 9.01 -35.77
C LYS A 135 0.44 10.50 -35.48
N LEU A 136 0.31 11.34 -36.52
CA LEU A 136 0.19 12.80 -36.38
C LEU A 136 -1.09 13.19 -35.64
N THR A 137 -2.24 12.62 -36.02
CA THR A 137 -3.52 12.90 -35.34
C THR A 137 -3.50 12.45 -33.87
N THR A 138 -2.89 11.30 -33.57
CA THR A 138 -2.70 10.82 -32.19
C THR A 138 -1.80 11.77 -31.39
N LEU A 139 -0.69 12.22 -31.98
CA LEU A 139 0.23 13.18 -31.36
C LEU A 139 -0.49 14.49 -31.01
N VAL A 140 -1.28 15.04 -31.94
CA VAL A 140 -2.05 16.27 -31.73
C VAL A 140 -3.08 16.10 -30.62
N LYS A 141 -3.88 15.01 -30.64
CA LYS A 141 -4.87 14.71 -29.60
C LYS A 141 -4.22 14.57 -28.22
N ALA A 142 -3.12 13.82 -28.13
CA ALA A 142 -2.35 13.67 -26.91
C ALA A 142 -1.79 15.02 -26.44
N GLY A 143 -1.20 15.80 -27.35
CA GLY A 143 -0.67 17.14 -27.08
C GLY A 143 -1.73 18.07 -26.49
N MET A 144 -2.91 18.16 -27.12
CA MET A 144 -4.04 18.95 -26.60
C MET A 144 -4.47 18.47 -25.21
N PHE A 145 -4.66 17.16 -25.02
CA PHE A 145 -5.05 16.61 -23.72
C PHE A 145 -4.05 17.01 -22.62
N TYR A 146 -2.75 16.81 -22.86
CA TYR A 146 -1.71 17.11 -21.87
C TYR A 146 -1.53 18.61 -21.64
N ALA A 147 -1.74 19.45 -22.66
CA ALA A 147 -1.70 20.90 -22.52
C ALA A 147 -2.74 21.42 -21.50
N PHE A 148 -3.93 20.81 -21.44
CA PHE A 148 -4.95 21.20 -20.46
C PHE A 148 -4.87 20.43 -19.13
N TRP A 149 -4.45 19.16 -19.17
CA TRP A 149 -4.42 18.30 -17.98
C TRP A 149 -3.20 18.56 -17.09
N TYR A 150 -2.00 18.69 -17.68
CA TYR A 150 -0.75 18.78 -16.90
C TYR A 150 -0.66 20.05 -16.05
N PRO A 151 -1.02 21.26 -16.55
CA PRO A 151 -0.99 22.48 -15.73
C PRO A 151 -1.89 22.41 -14.50
N LYS A 152 -3.07 21.75 -14.61
CA LYS A 152 -4.01 21.58 -13.49
C LYS A 152 -3.40 20.81 -12.32
N LEU A 153 -2.40 19.97 -12.56
CA LEU A 153 -1.72 19.25 -11.49
C LEU A 153 -0.86 20.19 -10.62
N TRP A 154 -0.36 21.29 -11.17
CA TRP A 154 0.44 22.27 -10.43
C TRP A 154 -0.40 23.25 -9.61
N VAL A 155 -1.70 23.35 -9.90
CA VAL A 155 -2.63 24.18 -9.14
C VAL A 155 -2.79 23.64 -7.73
N CYS A 156 -2.22 24.36 -6.76
CA CYS A 156 -2.29 23.99 -5.35
C CYS A 156 -3.68 24.25 -4.78
N SER A 157 -4.12 23.29 -3.97
CA SER A 157 -5.29 23.39 -3.14
C SER A 157 -4.95 24.18 -1.87
N ILE A 158 -5.28 25.47 -1.87
CA ILE A 158 -5.03 26.41 -0.76
C ILE A 158 -6.33 26.82 -0.06
N TRP A 159 -6.21 27.55 1.05
CA TRP A 159 -7.36 28.16 1.72
C TRP A 159 -8.03 29.18 0.77
N PRO A 160 -9.37 29.28 0.71
CA PRO A 160 -10.38 28.69 1.59
C PRO A 160 -10.92 27.32 1.15
N MET A 161 -10.29 26.62 0.20
CA MET A 161 -10.86 25.36 -0.29
C MET A 161 -10.98 24.28 0.80
N TYR A 162 -12.11 23.57 0.76
CA TYR A 162 -12.58 22.58 1.74
C TYR A 162 -12.96 23.14 3.12
N SER A 163 -13.08 24.47 3.29
CA SER A 163 -13.43 25.12 4.56
C SER A 163 -14.68 24.54 5.24
N TRP A 164 -15.64 24.03 4.46
CA TRP A 164 -16.85 23.37 4.94
C TRP A 164 -16.58 22.19 5.89
N ALA A 165 -15.41 21.55 5.84
CA ALA A 165 -15.09 20.37 6.65
C ALA A 165 -14.69 20.71 8.10
N GLY A 166 -14.31 21.96 8.38
CA GLY A 166 -13.79 22.41 9.67
C GLY A 166 -12.27 22.62 9.70
N GLY A 167 -11.73 23.10 10.81
CA GLY A 167 -10.37 23.66 10.87
C GLY A 167 -9.24 22.69 10.49
N TRP A 168 -9.13 21.56 11.18
CA TRP A 168 -8.02 20.62 10.97
C TRP A 168 -8.32 19.62 9.86
N GLU A 169 -9.59 19.28 9.65
CA GLU A 169 -10.11 18.40 8.62
C GLU A 169 -9.79 18.97 7.23
N SER A 170 -10.08 20.26 7.01
CA SER A 170 -9.78 20.96 5.76
C SER A 170 -8.31 20.89 5.39
N ARG A 171 -7.41 20.92 6.38
CA ARG A 171 -5.95 20.82 6.15
C ARG A 171 -5.59 19.46 5.57
N TYR A 172 -6.20 18.38 6.06
CA TYR A 172 -5.95 17.04 5.54
C TYR A 172 -6.62 16.82 4.18
N LEU A 173 -7.82 17.37 3.93
CA LEU A 173 -8.45 17.35 2.60
C LEU A 173 -7.60 18.07 1.56
N ARG A 174 -7.06 19.25 1.89
CA ARG A 174 -6.08 19.95 1.04
C ARG A 174 -4.81 19.14 0.83
N PHE A 175 -4.32 18.45 1.88
CA PHE A 175 -3.17 17.56 1.74
C PHE A 175 -3.46 16.41 0.77
N VAL A 176 -4.59 15.73 0.91
CA VAL A 176 -5.03 14.65 0.00
C VAL A 176 -5.04 15.19 -1.44
N SER A 177 -5.75 16.28 -1.70
CA SER A 177 -5.85 16.87 -3.04
C SER A 177 -4.48 17.22 -3.65
N ASN A 178 -3.61 17.88 -2.87
CA ASN A 178 -2.26 18.23 -3.31
C ASN A 178 -1.36 17.01 -3.50
N MET A 179 -1.47 16.00 -2.64
CA MET A 179 -0.67 14.79 -2.73
C MET A 179 -1.12 13.93 -3.92
N SER A 180 -2.43 13.79 -4.18
CA SER A 180 -2.95 13.12 -5.38
C SER A 180 -2.37 13.74 -6.64
N LYS A 181 -2.34 15.07 -6.74
CA LYS A 181 -1.71 15.78 -7.87
C LYS A 181 -0.21 15.50 -7.98
N LYS A 182 0.52 15.41 -6.85
CA LYS A 182 1.95 15.08 -6.84
C LYS A 182 2.22 13.64 -7.28
N VAL A 183 1.41 12.69 -6.80
CA VAL A 183 1.44 11.27 -7.21
C VAL A 183 1.16 11.16 -8.71
N ALA A 184 0.13 11.85 -9.22
CA ALA A 184 -0.20 11.90 -10.64
C ALA A 184 0.97 12.44 -11.49
N ARG A 185 1.59 13.56 -11.08
CA ARG A 185 2.78 14.11 -11.76
C ARG A 185 3.94 13.12 -11.78
N LYS A 186 4.25 12.51 -10.63
CA LYS A 186 5.35 11.54 -10.54
C LYS A 186 5.10 10.29 -11.40
N THR A 187 3.86 9.82 -11.44
CA THR A 187 3.43 8.72 -12.30
C THR A 187 3.59 9.07 -13.78
N PHE A 188 3.13 10.26 -14.17
CA PHE A 188 3.27 10.79 -15.53
C PHE A 188 4.73 10.96 -15.93
N HIS A 189 5.57 11.55 -15.07
CA HIS A 189 7.01 11.67 -15.33
C HIS A 189 7.70 10.30 -15.44
N ALA A 190 7.28 9.32 -14.64
CA ALA A 190 7.77 7.95 -14.76
C ALA A 190 7.49 7.35 -16.13
N MET A 191 6.26 7.53 -16.61
CA MET A 191 5.82 7.07 -17.92
C MET A 191 6.54 7.80 -19.04
N ALA A 192 6.64 9.14 -18.98
CA ALA A 192 7.31 9.94 -20.00
C ALA A 192 8.80 9.57 -20.13
N LEU A 193 9.49 9.32 -19.01
CA LEU A 193 10.92 9.00 -19.01
C LEU A 193 11.26 7.57 -19.41
N ASN A 194 10.39 6.60 -19.12
CA ASN A 194 10.70 5.17 -19.32
C ASN A 194 9.88 4.53 -20.45
N GLY A 195 8.81 5.17 -20.91
CA GLY A 195 7.90 4.62 -21.91
C GLY A 195 7.41 3.21 -21.55
N PRO A 196 7.33 2.29 -22.51
CA PRO A 196 6.93 0.89 -22.27
C PRO A 196 7.79 0.16 -21.24
N ALA A 197 9.07 0.52 -21.11
CA ALA A 197 9.97 -0.13 -20.15
C ALA A 197 9.63 0.19 -18.67
N LEU A 198 8.68 1.10 -18.41
CA LEU A 198 8.22 1.42 -17.06
C LEU A 198 7.64 0.19 -16.34
N GLU A 199 7.03 -0.74 -17.05
CA GLU A 199 6.49 -1.99 -16.47
C GLU A 199 7.55 -2.78 -15.70
N ARG A 200 8.81 -2.68 -16.11
CA ARG A 200 9.97 -3.36 -15.49
C ARG A 200 10.43 -2.65 -14.22
N LYS A 201 9.99 -1.41 -13.97
CA LYS A 201 10.34 -0.61 -12.78
C LYS A 201 9.37 -0.85 -11.63
N GLN A 202 9.08 -2.13 -11.36
CA GLN A 202 8.06 -2.60 -10.41
C GLN A 202 8.20 -1.98 -9.01
N ARG A 203 9.43 -1.78 -8.53
CA ARG A 203 9.69 -1.19 -7.20
C ARG A 203 9.35 0.31 -7.14
N ALA A 204 9.59 1.05 -8.22
CA ALA A 204 9.24 2.47 -8.31
C ALA A 204 7.73 2.64 -8.43
N LEU A 205 7.09 1.85 -9.31
CA LEU A 205 5.64 1.78 -9.43
C LEU A 205 4.98 1.41 -8.11
N GLY A 206 5.51 0.41 -7.40
CA GLY A 206 5.00 -0.01 -6.11
C GLY A 206 5.00 1.12 -5.07
N ARG A 207 6.05 1.94 -5.02
CA ARG A 207 6.13 3.10 -4.10
C ARG A 207 5.14 4.21 -4.46
N ILE A 208 4.89 4.44 -5.75
CA ILE A 208 3.86 5.36 -6.22
C ILE A 208 2.48 4.86 -5.75
N VAL A 209 2.20 3.58 -5.96
CA VAL A 209 0.95 2.95 -5.52
C VAL A 209 0.80 2.98 -4.00
N ASP A 210 1.87 2.69 -3.24
CA ASP A 210 1.83 2.78 -1.78
C ASP A 210 1.46 4.20 -1.32
N SER A 211 1.99 5.25 -1.97
CA SER A 211 1.58 6.63 -1.68
C SER A 211 0.11 6.87 -2.00
N GLY A 212 -0.37 6.37 -3.15
CA GLY A 212 -1.78 6.36 -3.57
C GLY A 212 -2.70 5.64 -2.57
N MET A 213 -2.25 4.52 -2.03
CA MET A 213 -2.95 3.74 -1.03
C MET A 213 -3.14 4.53 0.28
N PHE A 214 -2.09 5.20 0.76
CA PHE A 214 -2.18 5.98 2.00
C PHE A 214 -3.06 7.23 1.86
N ILE A 215 -3.09 7.89 0.70
CA ILE A 215 -4.01 9.02 0.46
C ILE A 215 -5.46 8.54 0.31
N PHE A 216 -5.68 7.34 -0.25
CA PHE A 216 -7.00 6.71 -0.30
C PHE A 216 -7.51 6.37 1.11
N ALA A 217 -6.69 5.70 1.92
CA ALA A 217 -7.02 5.40 3.32
C ALA A 217 -7.29 6.68 4.13
N LEU A 218 -6.50 7.74 3.92
CA LEU A 218 -6.73 9.04 4.56
C LEU A 218 -8.08 9.66 4.16
N SER A 219 -8.43 9.56 2.88
CA SER A 219 -9.74 10.02 2.37
C SER A 219 -10.89 9.24 2.99
N ALA A 220 -10.76 7.91 3.11
CA ALA A 220 -11.76 7.05 3.74
C ALA A 220 -11.99 7.39 5.22
N VAL A 221 -10.90 7.57 5.97
CA VAL A 221 -10.95 8.00 7.38
C VAL A 221 -11.64 9.35 7.54
N LEU A 222 -11.30 10.34 6.71
CA LEU A 222 -11.94 11.66 6.75
C LEU A 222 -13.42 11.59 6.36
N SER A 223 -13.76 10.80 5.33
CA SER A 223 -15.15 10.60 4.90
C SER A 223 -16.02 10.01 6.01
N ARG A 224 -15.54 8.93 6.65
CA ARG A 224 -16.20 8.30 7.79
C ARG A 224 -16.37 9.28 8.96
N TYR A 225 -15.28 9.96 9.34
CA TYR A 225 -15.30 10.91 10.45
C TYR A 225 -16.27 12.06 10.21
N LEU A 226 -16.24 12.69 9.02
CA LEU A 226 -17.11 13.81 8.68
C LEU A 226 -18.58 13.41 8.62
N THR A 227 -18.88 12.22 8.09
CA THR A 227 -20.24 11.67 8.09
C THR A 227 -20.76 11.45 9.51
N ARG A 228 -19.95 10.83 10.39
CA ARG A 228 -20.32 10.63 11.80
C ARG A 228 -20.47 11.95 12.56
N LYS A 229 -19.59 12.92 12.30
CA LYS A 229 -19.65 14.28 12.84
C LYS A 229 -20.94 14.99 12.46
N LYS A 230 -21.29 14.96 11.16
CA LYS A 230 -22.53 15.56 10.65
C LYS A 230 -23.78 14.94 11.28
N ASN A 231 -23.75 13.63 11.51
CA ASN A 231 -24.88 12.89 12.09
C ASN A 231 -24.91 12.92 13.63
N GLY A 232 -23.99 13.63 14.30
CA GLY A 232 -23.92 13.68 15.77
C GLY A 232 -23.54 12.35 16.43
N LYS A 233 -22.92 11.42 15.69
CA LYS A 233 -22.60 10.05 16.15
C LYS A 233 -21.14 9.86 16.55
N LEU A 234 -20.43 10.93 16.92
CA LEU A 234 -19.01 10.81 17.32
C LEU A 234 -18.90 10.21 18.72
N ASN A 235 -18.04 9.21 18.85
CA ASN A 235 -17.71 8.66 20.17
C ASN A 235 -16.76 9.59 20.93
N PRO A 236 -16.74 9.50 22.28
CA PRO A 236 -15.69 10.12 23.08
C PRO A 236 -14.30 9.72 22.54
N LYS A 237 -13.36 10.67 22.49
CA LYS A 237 -11.99 10.48 21.99
C LYS A 237 -11.82 10.13 20.50
N GLU A 238 -12.90 9.91 19.73
CA GLU A 238 -12.81 9.60 18.29
C GLU A 238 -12.03 10.67 17.51
N THR A 239 -12.28 11.94 17.79
CA THR A 239 -11.56 13.07 17.15
C THR A 239 -10.05 13.04 17.43
N GLU A 240 -9.63 12.67 18.64
CA GLU A 240 -8.20 12.57 19.00
C GLU A 240 -7.53 11.42 18.26
N LEU A 241 -8.19 10.25 18.21
CA LEU A 241 -7.72 9.08 17.49
C LEU A 241 -7.58 9.37 15.99
N VAL A 242 -8.62 9.93 15.36
CA VAL A 242 -8.61 10.25 13.93
C VAL A 242 -7.51 11.25 13.60
N LYS A 243 -7.28 12.28 14.45
CA LYS A 243 -6.14 13.20 14.26
C LYS A 243 -4.80 12.47 14.24
N LYS A 244 -4.60 11.44 15.08
CA LYS A 244 -3.36 10.64 15.09
C LYS A 244 -3.25 9.76 13.85
N ILE A 245 -4.33 9.09 13.46
CA ILE A 245 -4.39 8.29 12.21
C ILE A 245 -4.02 9.16 11.01
N CYS A 246 -4.65 10.32 10.87
CA CYS A 246 -4.40 11.26 9.77
C CYS A 246 -2.94 11.73 9.73
N ARG A 247 -2.29 11.94 10.90
CA ARG A 247 -0.86 12.28 10.94
C ARG A 247 0.00 11.13 10.44
N SER A 248 -0.27 9.90 10.87
CA SER A 248 0.48 8.70 10.45
C SER A 248 0.37 8.50 8.95
N LEU A 249 -0.85 8.38 8.42
CA LEU A 249 -1.10 8.17 6.99
C LEU A 249 -0.48 9.27 6.12
N ARG A 250 -0.52 10.53 6.59
CA ARG A 250 0.15 11.66 5.92
C ARG A 250 1.67 11.47 5.85
N MET A 251 2.31 10.99 6.92
CA MET A 251 3.75 10.71 6.92
C MET A 251 4.07 9.53 6.01
N ASP A 252 3.31 8.44 6.10
CA ASP A 252 3.51 7.24 5.29
C ASP A 252 3.39 7.56 3.79
N ALA A 253 2.38 8.34 3.40
CA ALA A 253 2.22 8.82 2.03
C ALA A 253 3.43 9.62 1.53
N LYS A 254 3.97 10.52 2.36
CA LYS A 254 5.16 11.32 2.04
C LYS A 254 6.41 10.46 1.91
N ILE A 255 6.62 9.52 2.84
CA ILE A 255 7.79 8.64 2.86
C ILE A 255 7.77 7.72 1.64
N ALA A 256 6.61 7.14 1.31
CA ALA A 256 6.45 6.31 0.12
C ALA A 256 6.82 7.08 -1.16
N LEU A 257 6.28 8.29 -1.32
CA LEU A 257 6.57 9.13 -2.49
C LEU A 257 8.02 9.61 -2.55
N ALA A 258 8.60 9.99 -1.41
CA ALA A 258 10.00 10.45 -1.34
C ALA A 258 11.00 9.35 -1.72
N LYS A 259 10.66 8.08 -1.47
CA LYS A 259 11.47 6.93 -1.88
C LYS A 259 11.37 6.62 -3.38
N VAL A 260 10.47 7.26 -4.14
CA VAL A 260 10.34 7.00 -5.58
C VAL A 260 11.59 7.49 -6.32
N ARG A 261 12.32 6.55 -6.91
CA ARG A 261 13.46 6.84 -7.80
C ARG A 261 13.10 6.36 -9.20
N ILE A 262 13.03 7.31 -10.13
CA ILE A 262 12.70 7.08 -11.53
C ILE A 262 13.94 7.48 -12.32
N ALA A 263 14.78 6.51 -12.60
CA ALA A 263 15.96 6.69 -13.44
C ALA A 263 15.91 5.68 -14.61
N PRO A 264 16.21 6.11 -15.85
CA PRO A 264 16.42 5.21 -16.97
C PRO A 264 17.54 4.20 -16.68
N GLY A 265 17.57 3.07 -17.40
CA GLY A 265 18.66 2.08 -17.32
C GLY A 265 18.34 0.80 -16.55
N LYS A 266 19.32 -0.10 -16.45
CA LYS A 266 19.19 -1.43 -15.82
C LYS A 266 19.09 -1.32 -14.30
N SER A 267 18.41 -2.28 -13.67
CA SER A 267 18.27 -2.33 -12.21
C SER A 267 19.52 -2.92 -11.56
N GLN A 268 20.22 -2.14 -10.74
CA GLN A 268 21.34 -2.64 -9.92
C GLN A 268 20.92 -3.78 -8.99
N ILE A 269 19.69 -3.75 -8.49
CA ILE A 269 19.14 -4.82 -7.64
C ILE A 269 19.03 -6.13 -8.42
N VAL A 270 18.60 -6.06 -9.67
CA VAL A 270 18.51 -7.26 -10.52
C VAL A 270 19.92 -7.77 -10.86
N ALA A 271 20.88 -6.87 -11.08
CA ALA A 271 22.27 -7.26 -11.29
C ALA A 271 22.83 -7.99 -10.06
N MET A 272 22.70 -7.41 -8.87
CA MET A 272 23.14 -8.04 -7.61
C MET A 272 22.42 -9.36 -7.33
N SER A 273 21.11 -9.44 -7.60
CA SER A 273 20.36 -10.68 -7.47
C SER A 273 20.87 -11.79 -8.38
N LYS A 274 21.39 -11.45 -9.58
CA LYS A 274 22.03 -12.44 -10.46
C LYS A 274 23.34 -12.94 -9.87
N SER A 275 24.17 -12.06 -9.31
CA SER A 275 25.39 -12.45 -8.59
C SER A 275 25.09 -13.42 -7.44
N ILE A 276 24.02 -13.20 -6.68
CA ILE A 276 23.58 -14.16 -5.63
C ILE A 276 23.25 -15.52 -6.24
N MET A 277 22.41 -15.55 -7.29
CA MET A 277 21.99 -16.81 -7.93
C MET A 277 23.14 -17.55 -8.62
N ASN A 278 24.17 -16.84 -9.05
CA ASN A 278 25.38 -17.40 -9.63
C ASN A 278 26.35 -17.95 -8.57
N GLY A 279 26.05 -17.81 -7.28
CA GLY A 279 26.93 -18.26 -6.19
C GLY A 279 28.10 -17.31 -5.89
N GLU A 280 28.17 -16.14 -6.53
CA GLU A 280 29.25 -15.16 -6.31
C GLU A 280 29.25 -14.59 -4.87
N LEU A 281 28.14 -14.79 -4.14
CA LEU A 281 27.95 -14.36 -2.75
C LEU A 281 27.78 -15.53 -1.77
N ALA A 282 28.18 -16.75 -2.16
CA ALA A 282 28.07 -17.95 -1.32
C ALA A 282 28.87 -17.84 -0.01
N TRP A 283 29.90 -16.98 0.05
CA TRP A 283 30.67 -16.71 1.26
C TRP A 283 29.82 -16.17 2.43
N LEU A 284 28.62 -15.62 2.16
CA LEU A 284 27.68 -15.22 3.19
C LEU A 284 27.09 -16.40 3.97
N GLU A 285 27.24 -17.63 3.47
CA GLU A 285 26.68 -18.85 4.06
C GLU A 285 27.71 -19.67 4.84
N GLU A 286 28.99 -19.28 4.83
CA GLU A 286 30.12 -20.09 5.36
C GLU A 286 29.97 -20.48 6.85
N ASP A 287 29.34 -19.62 7.67
CA ASP A 287 29.12 -19.86 9.11
C ASP A 287 27.65 -20.12 9.47
N ILE A 288 26.77 -20.30 8.48
CA ILE A 288 25.35 -20.56 8.72
C ILE A 288 25.11 -22.05 8.68
N ALA A 289 24.62 -22.61 9.79
CA ALA A 289 24.21 -24.01 9.84
C ALA A 289 23.14 -24.28 8.78
N ASP A 290 23.50 -25.04 7.74
CA ASP A 290 22.55 -25.49 6.71
C ASP A 290 21.59 -26.50 7.33
N VAL A 291 20.45 -26.03 7.82
CA VAL A 291 19.42 -26.86 8.45
C VAL A 291 18.84 -27.87 7.45
N VAL A 292 18.86 -27.58 6.15
CA VAL A 292 18.39 -28.48 5.10
C VAL A 292 19.43 -29.57 4.86
N GLY A 293 20.70 -29.22 4.72
CA GLY A 293 21.83 -30.15 4.65
C GLY A 293 21.95 -31.05 5.90
N LEU A 294 21.77 -30.48 7.09
CA LEU A 294 21.75 -31.21 8.37
C LEU A 294 20.58 -32.22 8.44
N SER A 295 19.40 -31.85 7.93
CA SER A 295 18.26 -32.77 7.86
C SER A 295 18.49 -33.92 6.88
N LYS A 296 19.15 -33.66 5.73
CA LYS A 296 19.53 -34.68 4.75
C LYS A 296 20.65 -35.59 5.28
N ALA A 297 21.61 -35.04 6.02
CA ALA A 297 22.70 -35.80 6.65
C ALA A 297 22.18 -36.77 7.72
N ARG A 298 21.17 -36.38 8.50
CA ARG A 298 20.47 -37.26 9.44
C ARG A 298 19.65 -38.38 8.80
N GLN A 299 19.28 -38.24 7.52
CA GLN A 299 18.51 -39.25 6.78
C GLN A 299 19.37 -40.30 6.08
N LYS A 300 20.72 -40.20 6.12
CA LYS A 300 21.56 -41.32 5.69
C LYS A 300 21.41 -42.47 6.70
N PRO A 301 20.91 -43.66 6.32
CA PRO A 301 20.94 -44.80 7.22
C PRO A 301 22.40 -45.12 7.52
N ALA A 302 22.68 -45.44 8.78
CA ALA A 302 23.96 -46.06 9.15
C ALA A 302 24.16 -47.27 8.25
N LEU A 303 25.12 -47.16 7.32
CA LEU A 303 25.55 -48.29 6.52
C LEU A 303 26.05 -49.37 7.49
N LYS A 304 25.51 -50.57 7.30
CA LYS A 304 25.82 -51.81 8.04
C LYS A 304 27.31 -52.10 8.10
#